data_AF-A0A2N2FRZ6-F1
#
_entry.id   AF-A0A2N2FRZ6-F1
#
_cell.length_a   1.000
_cell.length_b   1.000
_cell.length_c   1.000
_cell.angle_alpha   90.00
_cell.angle_beta   90.00
_cell.angle_gamma   90.00
#
_symmetry.space_group_name_H-M   'P 1'
#
loop_
_entity.id
_entity.type
_entity.pdbx_description
1 polymer ?
#
loop_
_entity_poly.entity_id
_entity_poly.type
_entity_poly.pdbx_seq_one_letter_code
_entity_poly.pdbx_strand_id
1 'polypeptide(L)'
;MKIAKKILTIIIIFAAIIGIAGFLILPYVIKPVLTEKISETLHRETSIDQIKINPYAPSVTIRGFKLADPGQKMPFVVFNELYINAAVMTSIFRRALILDEIRLNKPYLGITRKTDGTYNFSDLLPKEETKKKESSKPFLFSLNNIQITGGNIDFHDMPNKTSHTVRDLQLAIPFASNIDYYMKNYVQPRFSAFVNGHGVAIGGKTKPFLTSRDTSLIIDMKNIDVPYYLQYVPVKMNFKLTGARLDTNIHMNFIMPREKSP
;
A
#
# COMPACT_ATOMS: atom_id res chain seq x y z
N MET A 1 -36.12 -22.91 32.00
CA MET A 1 -34.68 -22.99 32.34
C MET A 1 -33.89 -24.06 31.56
N LYS A 2 -34.35 -25.32 31.42
CA LYS A 2 -33.56 -26.40 30.75
C LYS A 2 -33.27 -26.14 29.26
N ILE A 3 -34.22 -25.59 28.51
CA ILE A 3 -34.06 -25.28 27.08
C ILE A 3 -33.04 -24.15 26.87
N ALA A 4 -33.13 -23.07 27.65
CA ALA A 4 -32.15 -21.98 27.61
C ALA A 4 -30.72 -22.46 27.92
N LYS A 5 -30.55 -23.35 28.91
CA LYS A 5 -29.25 -23.98 29.18
C LYS A 5 -28.71 -24.78 27.99
N LYS A 6 -29.56 -25.59 27.33
CA LYS A 6 -29.17 -26.35 26.13
C LYS A 6 -28.76 -25.45 24.95
N ILE A 7 -29.54 -24.40 24.68
CA ILE A 7 -29.24 -23.43 23.61
C ILE A 7 -27.90 -22.74 23.90
N LEU A 8 -27.68 -22.31 25.14
CA LEU A 8 -26.42 -21.68 25.54
C LEU A 8 -25.22 -22.63 25.34
N THR A 9 -25.35 -23.90 25.73
CA THR A 9 -24.29 -24.90 25.52
C THR A 9 -23.97 -25.09 24.04
N ILE A 10 -24.98 -25.16 23.17
CA ILE A 10 -24.78 -25.29 21.72
C ILE A 10 -24.04 -24.07 21.15
N ILE A 11 -24.43 -22.86 21.55
CA ILE A 11 -23.76 -21.62 21.12
C ILE A 11 -22.31 -21.61 21.55
N ILE A 12 -22.01 -22.02 22.80
CA ILE A 12 -20.64 -22.08 23.31
C ILE A 12 -19.80 -23.09 22.54
N ILE A 13 -20.33 -24.28 22.27
CA ILE A 13 -19.63 -25.31 21.48
C ILE A 13 -19.35 -24.80 20.07
N PHE A 14 -20.34 -24.19 19.43
CA PHE A 14 -20.19 -23.67 18.07
C PHE A 14 -19.16 -22.53 18.01
N ALA A 15 -19.21 -21.61 18.97
CA ALA A 15 -18.17 -20.58 19.11
C ALA A 15 -16.80 -21.21 19.31
N ALA A 16 -16.65 -22.18 20.22
CA ALA A 16 -15.38 -22.87 20.44
C ALA A 16 -14.82 -23.54 19.17
N ILE A 17 -15.68 -24.18 18.38
CA ILE A 17 -15.30 -24.78 17.09
C ILE A 17 -14.79 -23.71 16.12
N ILE A 18 -15.53 -22.59 15.98
CA ILE A 18 -15.10 -21.45 15.15
C ILE A 18 -13.75 -20.90 15.64
N GLY A 19 -13.58 -20.77 16.95
CA GLY A 19 -12.34 -20.31 17.57
C GLY A 19 -11.17 -21.23 17.23
N ILE A 20 -11.31 -22.54 17.45
CA ILE A 20 -10.25 -23.53 17.15
C ILE A 20 -9.93 -23.52 15.64
N ALA A 21 -10.96 -23.53 14.79
CA ALA A 21 -10.78 -23.49 13.35
C ALA A 21 -10.06 -22.22 12.91
N GLY A 22 -10.52 -21.05 13.35
CA GLY A 22 -10.00 -19.75 12.92
C GLY A 22 -8.63 -19.40 13.51
N PHE A 23 -8.39 -19.67 14.79
CA PHE A 23 -7.14 -19.27 15.46
C PHE A 23 -6.00 -20.29 15.29
N LEU A 24 -6.29 -21.59 15.14
CA LEU A 24 -5.27 -22.64 15.11
C LEU A 24 -5.15 -23.32 13.75
N ILE A 25 -6.27 -23.81 13.21
CA ILE A 25 -6.25 -24.61 11.97
C ILE A 25 -5.97 -23.71 10.77
N LEU A 26 -6.71 -22.62 10.62
CA LEU A 26 -6.67 -21.76 9.45
C LEU A 26 -5.27 -21.15 9.22
N PRO A 27 -4.57 -20.61 10.25
CA PRO A 27 -3.23 -20.09 10.05
C PRO A 27 -2.20 -21.16 9.69
N TYR A 28 -2.33 -22.36 10.24
CA TYR A 28 -1.43 -23.49 9.94
C TYR A 28 -1.58 -23.96 8.49
N VAL A 29 -2.80 -23.99 7.97
CA VAL A 29 -3.10 -24.42 6.59
C VAL A 29 -2.82 -23.30 5.57
N ILE A 30 -3.20 -22.06 5.86
CA ILE A 30 -3.08 -20.95 4.89
C ILE A 30 -1.63 -20.53 4.70
N LYS A 31 -0.81 -20.52 5.76
CA LYS A 31 0.59 -20.07 5.68
C LYS A 31 1.40 -20.76 4.57
N PRO A 32 1.50 -22.11 4.52
CA PRO A 32 2.28 -22.78 3.47
C PRO A 32 1.69 -22.52 2.09
N VAL A 33 0.36 -22.65 1.93
CA VAL A 33 -0.33 -22.46 0.65
C VAL A 33 -0.14 -21.05 0.11
N LEU A 34 -0.25 -20.02 0.96
CA LEU A 34 -0.05 -18.64 0.56
C LEU A 34 1.40 -18.37 0.18
N THR A 35 2.36 -18.90 0.95
CA THR A 35 3.79 -18.73 0.69
C THR A 35 4.20 -19.40 -0.63
N GLU A 36 3.73 -20.62 -0.87
CA GLU A 36 3.94 -21.38 -2.10
C GLU A 36 3.31 -20.67 -3.30
N LYS A 37 2.03 -20.32 -3.23
CA LYS A 37 1.34 -19.62 -4.34
C LYS A 37 1.98 -18.28 -4.69
N ILE A 38 2.39 -17.49 -3.70
CA ILE A 38 3.09 -16.23 -3.98
C ILE A 38 4.43 -16.53 -4.65
N SER A 39 5.18 -17.52 -4.15
CA SER A 39 6.48 -17.87 -4.72
C SER A 39 6.38 -18.36 -6.16
N GLU A 40 5.40 -19.21 -6.44
CA GLU A 40 5.10 -19.72 -7.77
C GLU A 40 4.64 -18.63 -8.72
N THR A 41 3.69 -17.79 -8.28
CA THR A 41 3.09 -16.74 -9.13
C THR A 41 4.09 -15.64 -9.46
N LEU A 42 4.93 -15.26 -8.50
CA LEU A 42 5.94 -14.21 -8.68
C LEU A 42 7.29 -14.78 -9.16
N HIS A 43 7.43 -16.10 -9.27
CA HIS A 43 8.69 -16.78 -9.57
C HIS A 43 9.86 -16.32 -8.69
N ARG A 44 9.58 -16.06 -7.41
CA ARG A 44 10.52 -15.51 -6.42
C ARG A 44 10.34 -16.18 -5.07
N GLU A 45 11.44 -16.54 -4.42
CA GLU A 45 11.38 -17.09 -3.07
C GLU A 45 10.67 -16.13 -2.12
N THR A 46 9.61 -16.62 -1.48
CA THR A 46 8.83 -15.87 -0.50
C THR A 46 8.89 -16.59 0.84
N SER A 47 8.98 -15.82 1.92
CA SER A 47 8.83 -16.35 3.28
C SER A 47 7.86 -15.51 4.09
N ILE A 48 7.16 -16.18 4.99
CA ILE A 48 6.24 -15.58 5.96
C ILE A 48 6.57 -16.19 7.31
N ASP A 49 6.80 -15.37 8.33
CA ASP A 49 7.09 -15.88 9.68
C ASP A 49 5.81 -16.37 10.35
N GLN A 50 4.74 -15.57 10.29
CA GLN A 50 3.48 -15.89 10.97
C GLN A 50 2.27 -15.33 10.23
N ILE A 51 1.19 -16.10 10.23
CA ILE A 51 -0.17 -15.62 9.92
C ILE A 51 -1.00 -15.77 11.19
N LYS A 52 -1.84 -14.78 11.49
CA LYS A 52 -2.88 -14.86 12.52
C LYS A 52 -4.21 -14.50 11.89
N ILE A 53 -5.26 -15.21 12.28
CA ILE A 53 -6.61 -14.95 11.83
C ILE A 53 -7.50 -14.88 13.06
N ASN A 54 -8.34 -13.84 13.14
CA ASN A 54 -9.33 -13.70 14.19
C ASN A 54 -10.73 -13.85 13.56
N PRO A 55 -11.47 -14.94 13.84
CA PRO A 55 -12.80 -15.15 13.29
C PRO A 55 -13.90 -14.31 13.96
N TYR A 56 -13.68 -13.83 15.19
CA TYR A 56 -14.66 -13.03 15.93
C TYR A 56 -14.58 -11.54 15.60
N ALA A 57 -13.38 -11.07 15.26
CA ALA A 57 -13.13 -9.77 14.65
C ALA A 57 -12.44 -10.03 13.32
N PRO A 58 -13.19 -10.23 12.21
CA PRO A 58 -12.68 -10.75 10.94
C PRO A 58 -11.43 -10.00 10.45
N SER A 59 -10.27 -10.50 10.83
CA SER A 59 -9.00 -9.85 10.57
C SER A 59 -7.90 -10.87 10.35
N VAL A 60 -6.93 -10.45 9.56
CA VAL A 60 -5.76 -11.22 9.20
C VAL A 60 -4.53 -10.38 9.52
N THR A 61 -3.54 -11.01 10.14
CA THR A 61 -2.23 -10.41 10.40
C THR A 61 -1.15 -11.28 9.79
N ILE A 62 -0.35 -10.73 8.89
CA ILE A 62 0.84 -11.39 8.33
C ILE A 62 2.05 -10.72 8.92
N ARG A 63 2.99 -11.48 9.48
CA ARG A 63 4.23 -10.97 10.08
C ARG A 63 5.45 -11.55 9.42
N GLY A 64 6.49 -10.73 9.32
CA GLY A 64 7.80 -11.11 8.81
C GLY A 64 7.74 -11.61 7.37
N PHE A 65 7.01 -10.90 6.50
CA PHE A 65 6.98 -11.22 5.09
C PHE A 65 8.28 -10.78 4.43
N LYS A 66 8.84 -11.64 3.56
CA LYS A 66 10.00 -11.32 2.73
C LYS A 66 9.79 -11.92 1.34
N LEU A 67 10.07 -11.13 0.32
CA LEU A 67 10.11 -11.53 -1.07
C LEU A 67 11.52 -11.29 -1.60
N ALA A 68 12.17 -12.34 -2.08
CA ALA A 68 13.54 -12.25 -2.58
C ALA A 68 13.63 -11.35 -3.82
N ASP A 69 14.81 -10.74 -4.01
CA ASP A 69 15.18 -10.12 -5.27
C ASP A 69 16.21 -11.03 -5.98
N PRO A 70 15.87 -11.64 -7.14
CA PRO A 70 16.75 -12.58 -7.81
C PRO A 70 18.16 -12.03 -8.04
N GLY A 71 19.16 -12.74 -7.51
CA GLY A 71 20.58 -12.36 -7.67
C GLY A 71 21.07 -11.25 -6.74
N GLN A 72 20.25 -10.77 -5.79
CA GLN A 72 20.64 -9.76 -4.81
C GLN A 72 20.70 -10.33 -3.39
N LYS A 73 21.53 -9.70 -2.54
CA LYS A 73 21.63 -10.07 -1.11
C LYS A 73 20.47 -9.50 -0.28
N MET A 74 19.95 -8.35 -0.66
CA MET A 74 18.80 -7.74 0.02
C MET A 74 17.50 -8.18 -0.65
N PRO A 75 16.43 -8.48 0.12
CA PRO A 75 15.14 -8.82 -0.45
C PRO A 75 14.52 -7.66 -1.23
N PHE A 76 13.64 -7.96 -2.18
CA PHE A 76 12.91 -6.95 -2.95
C PHE A 76 11.89 -6.23 -2.08
N VAL A 77 11.08 -6.99 -1.34
CA VAL A 77 10.04 -6.48 -0.43
C VAL A 77 10.16 -7.17 0.92
N VAL A 78 10.10 -6.40 1.99
CA VAL A 78 9.98 -6.90 3.36
C VAL A 78 8.93 -6.10 4.10
N PHE A 79 8.22 -6.70 5.06
CA PHE A 79 7.51 -5.92 6.06
C PHE A 79 7.41 -6.67 7.39
N ASN A 80 7.34 -5.92 8.49
CA ASN A 80 7.21 -6.49 9.81
C ASN A 80 5.80 -7.03 10.07
N GLU A 81 4.78 -6.25 9.74
CA GLU A 81 3.38 -6.62 9.93
C GLU A 81 2.49 -6.00 8.86
N LEU A 82 1.61 -6.80 8.28
CA LEU A 82 0.43 -6.37 7.53
C LEU A 82 -0.80 -6.80 8.32
N TYR A 83 -1.59 -5.84 8.78
CA TYR A 83 -2.86 -6.06 9.45
C TYR A 83 -4.00 -5.60 8.55
N ILE A 84 -5.00 -6.46 8.36
CA ILE A 84 -6.21 -6.17 7.60
C ILE A 84 -7.42 -6.57 8.44
N ASN A 85 -8.38 -5.67 8.57
CA ASN A 85 -9.68 -5.92 9.20
C ASN A 85 -10.80 -5.73 8.17
N ALA A 86 -11.71 -6.69 8.09
CA ALA A 86 -12.82 -6.69 7.14
C ALA A 86 -14.17 -6.57 7.85
N ALA A 87 -15.03 -5.67 7.35
CA ALA A 87 -16.42 -5.57 7.77
C ALA A 87 -17.26 -6.63 7.05
N VAL A 88 -17.09 -7.92 7.39
CA VAL A 88 -17.65 -9.04 6.62
C VAL A 88 -19.18 -8.96 6.48
N MET A 89 -19.89 -8.70 7.56
CA MET A 89 -21.37 -8.60 7.54
C MET A 89 -21.85 -7.45 6.64
N THR A 90 -21.24 -6.27 6.80
CA THR A 90 -21.56 -5.06 6.02
C THR A 90 -21.21 -5.25 4.55
N SER A 91 -20.11 -5.94 4.26
CA SER A 91 -19.64 -6.27 2.91
C SER A 91 -20.65 -7.16 2.18
N ILE A 92 -21.14 -8.20 2.84
CA ILE A 92 -22.17 -9.12 2.29
C ILE A 92 -23.46 -8.35 2.03
N PHE A 93 -23.94 -7.57 3.01
CA PHE A 93 -25.19 -6.81 2.88
C PHE A 93 -25.13 -5.77 1.75
N ARG A 94 -24.00 -5.06 1.61
CA ARG A 94 -23.80 -4.02 0.58
C ARG A 94 -23.30 -4.56 -0.75
N ARG A 95 -23.00 -5.86 -0.86
CA ARG A 95 -22.36 -6.48 -2.03
C ARG A 95 -21.12 -5.71 -2.47
N ALA A 96 -20.31 -5.30 -1.49
CA ALA A 96 -19.11 -4.48 -1.68
C ALA A 96 -17.98 -5.00 -0.78
N LEU A 97 -16.72 -4.85 -1.20
CA LEU A 97 -15.58 -5.15 -0.34
C LEU A 97 -15.35 -3.99 0.63
N ILE A 98 -15.57 -4.21 1.93
CA ILE A 98 -15.35 -3.19 2.95
C ILE A 98 -14.27 -3.67 3.91
N LEU A 99 -13.13 -2.96 3.90
CA LEU A 99 -12.06 -3.13 4.87
C LEU A 99 -12.09 -1.95 5.85
N ASP A 100 -12.21 -2.24 7.14
CA ASP A 100 -12.28 -1.23 8.19
C ASP A 100 -10.90 -0.65 8.51
N GLU A 101 -9.85 -1.45 8.31
CA GLU A 101 -8.48 -1.04 8.61
C GLU A 101 -7.45 -1.80 7.78
N ILE A 102 -6.44 -1.08 7.29
CA ILE A 102 -5.28 -1.64 6.60
C ILE A 102 -4.04 -0.98 7.18
N ARG A 103 -3.20 -1.73 7.91
CA ARG A 103 -1.94 -1.21 8.45
C ARG A 103 -0.76 -2.02 7.93
N LEU A 104 0.23 -1.33 7.37
CA LEU A 104 1.50 -1.90 6.96
C LEU A 104 2.63 -1.29 7.81
N ASN A 105 3.26 -2.10 8.63
CA ASN A 105 4.32 -1.68 9.53
C ASN A 105 5.70 -2.04 8.99
N LYS A 106 6.57 -1.03 9.00
CA LYS A 106 7.98 -1.09 8.59
C LYS A 106 8.19 -1.82 7.27
N PRO A 107 7.47 -1.46 6.19
CA PRO A 107 7.78 -2.04 4.89
C PRO A 107 9.15 -1.55 4.41
N TYR A 108 9.87 -2.40 3.71
CA TYR A 108 11.07 -2.08 2.97
C TYR A 108 10.87 -2.47 1.51
N LEU A 109 11.30 -1.60 0.60
CA LEU A 109 11.29 -1.83 -0.84
C LEU A 109 12.65 -1.49 -1.45
N GLY A 110 13.31 -2.48 -2.05
CA GLY A 110 14.56 -2.31 -2.78
C GLY A 110 14.31 -2.24 -4.28
N ILE A 111 14.43 -1.07 -4.88
CA ILE A 111 14.25 -0.85 -6.32
C ILE A 111 15.62 -0.65 -6.96
N THR A 112 15.88 -1.35 -8.05
CA THR A 112 17.08 -1.11 -8.87
C THR A 112 16.66 -0.87 -10.32
N ARG A 113 17.06 0.26 -10.88
CA ARG A 113 17.02 0.52 -12.32
C ARG A 113 18.34 0.10 -12.92
N LYS A 114 18.29 -0.90 -13.80
CA LYS A 114 19.45 -1.49 -14.47
C LYS A 114 19.93 -0.59 -15.61
N THR A 115 21.14 -0.85 -16.09
CA THR A 115 21.76 -0.09 -17.20
C THR A 115 21.01 -0.20 -18.51
N ASP A 116 20.29 -1.30 -18.73
CA ASP A 116 19.40 -1.52 -19.88
C ASP A 116 18.06 -0.76 -19.76
N GLY A 117 17.85 -0.01 -18.68
CA GLY A 117 16.65 0.78 -18.41
C GLY A 117 15.52 -0.01 -17.76
N THR A 118 15.63 -1.33 -17.63
CA THR A 118 14.65 -2.17 -16.94
C THR A 118 14.79 -2.04 -15.42
N TYR A 119 13.78 -2.47 -14.69
CA TYR A 119 13.81 -2.52 -13.23
C TYR A 119 14.00 -3.95 -12.75
N ASN A 120 14.51 -4.10 -11.52
CA ASN A 120 14.60 -5.40 -10.85
C ASN A 120 13.24 -6.07 -10.63
N PHE A 121 12.11 -5.37 -10.81
CA PHE A 121 10.76 -5.93 -10.73
C PHE A 121 10.04 -6.04 -12.08
N SER A 122 10.72 -5.77 -13.21
CA SER A 122 10.08 -5.79 -14.53
C SER A 122 9.50 -7.15 -14.92
N ASP A 123 10.05 -8.25 -14.40
CA ASP A 123 9.53 -9.62 -14.49
C ASP A 123 8.17 -9.83 -13.81
N LEU A 124 7.83 -8.97 -12.82
CA LEU A 124 6.57 -9.05 -12.08
C LEU A 124 5.42 -8.29 -12.75
N LEU A 125 5.71 -7.49 -13.77
CA LEU A 125 4.69 -6.72 -14.47
C LEU A 125 3.88 -7.65 -15.39
N PRO A 126 2.54 -7.61 -15.32
CA PRO A 126 1.72 -8.42 -16.22
C PRO A 126 1.98 -8.01 -17.67
N LYS A 127 2.14 -9.00 -18.55
CA LYS A 127 2.14 -8.76 -19.99
C LYS A 127 0.77 -8.20 -20.36
N GLU A 128 0.72 -7.09 -21.10
CA GLU A 128 -0.54 -6.46 -21.50
C GLU A 128 -1.38 -7.43 -22.35
N GLU A 129 -2.26 -8.20 -21.71
CA GLU A 129 -3.35 -8.88 -22.39
C GLU A 129 -4.52 -7.91 -22.48
N THR A 130 -4.73 -7.32 -23.64
CA THR A 130 -5.91 -6.51 -24.00
C THR A 130 -7.16 -7.38 -24.04
N LYS A 131 -7.63 -7.84 -22.88
CA LYS A 131 -8.98 -8.41 -22.75
C LYS A 131 -9.98 -7.26 -22.77
N LYS A 132 -10.82 -7.20 -23.81
CA LYS A 132 -12.00 -6.33 -23.86
C LYS A 132 -12.81 -6.58 -22.59
N LYS A 133 -12.88 -5.57 -21.70
CA LYS A 133 -13.77 -5.61 -20.54
C LYS A 133 -15.21 -5.47 -21.06
N GLU A 134 -15.98 -6.55 -20.99
CA GLU A 134 -17.44 -6.46 -21.05
C GLU A 134 -17.94 -5.55 -19.93
N SER A 135 -18.96 -4.74 -20.21
CA SER A 135 -19.51 -3.79 -19.25
C SER A 135 -20.29 -4.52 -18.15
N SER A 136 -19.58 -5.00 -17.13
CA SER A 136 -20.17 -5.43 -15.87
C SER A 136 -20.35 -4.23 -14.93
N LYS A 137 -21.29 -4.33 -13.98
CA LYS A 137 -21.45 -3.33 -12.92
C LYS A 137 -20.12 -3.13 -12.19
N PRO A 138 -19.76 -1.90 -11.80
CA PRO A 138 -18.49 -1.64 -11.12
C PRO A 138 -18.43 -2.41 -9.80
N PHE A 139 -17.32 -3.10 -9.56
CA PHE A 139 -17.04 -3.71 -8.26
C PHE A 139 -16.96 -2.60 -7.20
N LEU A 140 -17.84 -2.67 -6.20
CA LEU A 140 -17.91 -1.68 -5.13
C LEU A 140 -16.92 -2.01 -4.02
N PHE A 141 -16.21 -1.00 -3.53
CA PHE A 141 -15.26 -1.13 -2.44
C PHE A 141 -15.22 0.10 -1.52
N SER A 142 -14.81 -0.13 -0.27
CA SER A 142 -14.45 0.90 0.71
C SER A 142 -13.28 0.42 1.54
N LEU A 143 -12.14 1.08 1.39
CA LEU A 143 -10.93 0.80 2.16
C LEU A 143 -10.77 1.92 3.18
N ASN A 144 -10.89 1.61 4.45
CA ASN A 144 -10.84 2.59 5.53
C ASN A 144 -9.52 2.46 6.29
N ASN A 145 -9.09 3.57 6.89
CA ASN A 145 -7.96 3.66 7.79
C ASN A 145 -6.69 2.97 7.24
N ILE A 146 -6.23 3.41 6.06
CA ILE A 146 -5.04 2.88 5.41
C ILE A 146 -3.82 3.58 5.99
N GLN A 147 -2.90 2.83 6.57
CA GLN A 147 -1.70 3.36 7.20
C GLN A 147 -0.45 2.59 6.78
N ILE A 148 0.61 3.32 6.45
CA ILE A 148 1.97 2.80 6.38
C ILE A 148 2.79 3.52 7.44
N THR A 149 3.55 2.79 8.25
CA THR A 149 4.35 3.36 9.34
C THR A 149 5.79 2.88 9.29
N GLY A 150 6.75 3.79 9.37
CA GLY A 150 8.18 3.48 9.41
C GLY A 150 8.70 2.79 8.14
N GLY A 151 8.14 3.11 6.98
CA GLY A 151 8.53 2.49 5.71
C GLY A 151 9.90 2.99 5.21
N ASN A 152 10.61 2.14 4.49
CA ASN A 152 11.91 2.44 3.91
C ASN A 152 11.94 2.05 2.43
N ILE A 153 12.59 2.85 1.60
CA ILE A 153 12.80 2.54 0.19
C ILE A 153 14.25 2.81 -0.14
N ASP A 154 14.90 1.86 -0.81
CA ASP A 154 16.20 2.06 -1.44
C ASP A 154 16.02 1.99 -2.94
N PHE A 155 16.46 3.03 -3.64
CA PHE A 155 16.40 3.10 -5.09
C PHE A 155 17.81 3.25 -5.64
N HIS A 156 18.28 2.26 -6.41
CA HIS A 156 19.57 2.31 -7.08
C HIS A 156 19.37 2.57 -8.57
N ASP A 157 19.85 3.71 -9.06
CA ASP A 157 19.77 4.12 -10.47
C ASP A 157 21.14 3.92 -11.13
N MET A 158 21.35 2.74 -11.71
CA MET A 158 22.63 2.38 -12.35
C MET A 158 22.97 3.27 -13.56
N PRO A 159 22.02 3.60 -14.48
CA PRO A 159 22.29 4.52 -15.58
C PRO A 159 22.86 5.88 -15.13
N ASN A 160 22.29 6.46 -14.08
CA ASN A 160 22.68 7.77 -13.58
C ASN A 160 23.75 7.70 -12.47
N LYS A 161 24.16 6.48 -12.08
CA LYS A 161 25.15 6.23 -11.00
C LYS A 161 24.78 6.91 -9.68
N THR A 162 23.48 6.97 -9.37
CA THR A 162 22.98 7.56 -8.12
C THR A 162 22.06 6.59 -7.39
N SER A 163 21.93 6.79 -6.08
CA SER A 163 20.95 6.08 -5.26
C SER A 163 20.04 7.06 -4.54
N HIS A 164 18.80 6.69 -4.26
CA HIS A 164 17.91 7.47 -3.41
C HIS A 164 17.48 6.61 -2.24
N THR A 165 17.34 7.25 -1.08
CA THR A 165 16.84 6.62 0.13
C THR A 165 15.59 7.33 0.58
N VAL A 166 14.59 6.57 0.99
CA VAL A 166 13.43 7.06 1.73
C VAL A 166 13.45 6.36 3.07
N ARG A 167 13.36 7.12 4.15
CA ARG A 167 13.40 6.62 5.53
C ARG A 167 12.24 7.17 6.34
N ASP A 168 11.77 6.37 7.29
CA ASP A 168 10.63 6.70 8.15
C ASP A 168 9.40 7.20 7.39
N LEU A 169 9.06 6.50 6.30
CA LEU A 169 7.88 6.78 5.51
C LEU A 169 6.64 6.52 6.35
N GLN A 170 5.82 7.56 6.50
CA GLN A 170 4.50 7.51 7.09
C GLN A 170 3.48 7.92 6.03
N LEU A 171 2.45 7.11 5.87
CA LEU A 171 1.31 7.38 4.99
C LEU A 171 0.04 7.12 5.77
N ALA A 172 -0.90 8.04 5.74
CA ALA A 172 -2.23 7.87 6.30
C ALA A 172 -3.28 8.34 5.30
N ILE A 173 -4.17 7.43 4.90
CA ILE A 173 -5.31 7.71 4.03
C ILE A 173 -6.58 7.31 4.80
N PRO A 174 -7.42 8.28 5.23
CA PRO A 174 -8.59 7.99 6.05
C PRO A 174 -9.56 7.00 5.41
N PHE A 175 -9.83 7.14 4.11
CA PHE A 175 -10.60 6.18 3.34
C PHE A 175 -10.37 6.33 1.83
N ALA A 176 -10.64 5.27 1.08
CA ALA A 176 -10.76 5.25 -0.36
C ALA A 176 -11.96 4.38 -0.77
N SER A 177 -12.98 4.99 -1.38
CA SER A 177 -14.23 4.29 -1.71
C SER A 177 -14.91 4.82 -2.96
N ASN A 178 -15.46 3.90 -3.77
CA ASN A 178 -16.33 4.19 -4.91
C ASN A 178 -17.83 3.96 -4.60
N ILE A 179 -18.22 3.92 -3.32
CA ILE A 179 -19.61 3.83 -2.89
C ILE A 179 -20.18 5.26 -2.78
N ASP A 180 -21.30 5.52 -3.46
CA ASP A 180 -21.88 6.86 -3.65
C ASP A 180 -21.95 7.74 -2.39
N TYR A 181 -22.31 7.15 -1.25
CA TYR A 181 -22.41 7.87 0.02
C TYR A 181 -21.04 8.45 0.48
N TYR A 182 -19.95 7.70 0.31
CA TYR A 182 -18.61 8.11 0.75
C TYR A 182 -17.87 8.98 -0.26
N MET A 183 -18.21 8.90 -1.54
CA MET A 183 -17.54 9.67 -2.61
C MET A 183 -17.66 11.19 -2.43
N LYS A 184 -18.69 11.68 -1.74
CA LYS A 184 -18.95 13.12 -1.55
C LYS A 184 -18.06 13.77 -0.49
N ASN A 185 -17.40 12.98 0.35
CA ASN A 185 -16.59 13.47 1.46
C ASN A 185 -15.15 13.76 1.01
N TYR A 186 -14.54 14.80 1.58
CA TYR A 186 -13.11 15.01 1.40
C TYR A 186 -12.33 13.92 2.14
N VAL A 187 -11.36 13.34 1.45
CA VAL A 187 -10.30 12.52 2.04
C VAL A 187 -9.12 13.43 2.33
N GLN A 188 -8.53 13.32 3.52
CA GLN A 188 -7.36 14.08 3.91
C GLN A 188 -6.12 13.18 4.04
N PRO A 189 -5.45 12.84 2.92
CA PRO A 189 -4.24 12.04 2.99
C PRO A 189 -3.10 12.84 3.61
N ARG A 190 -2.22 12.14 4.32
CA ARG A 190 -0.96 12.67 4.83
C ARG A 190 0.17 11.72 4.51
N PHE A 191 1.29 12.27 4.10
CA PHE A 191 2.53 11.58 3.82
C PHE A 191 3.69 12.36 4.44
N SER A 192 4.65 11.65 5.02
CA SER A 192 5.92 12.24 5.43
C SER A 192 7.03 11.20 5.33
N ALA A 193 8.24 11.64 5.01
CA ALA A 193 9.43 10.79 5.01
C ALA A 193 10.71 11.65 5.05
N PHE A 194 11.85 11.01 5.26
CA PHE A 194 13.17 11.58 4.98
C PHE A 194 13.67 11.03 3.65
N VAL A 195 13.72 11.88 2.62
CA VAL A 195 14.24 11.53 1.29
C VAL A 195 15.67 12.03 1.20
N ASN A 196 16.63 11.12 1.04
CA ASN A 196 18.07 11.42 1.04
C ASN A 196 18.52 12.22 2.29
N GLY A 197 17.92 11.92 3.44
CA GLY A 197 18.19 12.61 4.70
C GLY A 197 17.41 13.93 4.90
N HIS A 198 16.62 14.35 3.91
CA HIS A 198 15.88 15.61 3.95
C HIS A 198 14.39 15.39 4.18
N GLY A 199 13.79 16.17 5.08
CA GLY A 199 12.38 16.05 5.42
C GLY A 199 11.47 16.46 4.27
N VAL A 200 10.50 15.59 3.95
CA VAL A 200 9.42 15.83 2.98
C VAL A 200 8.09 15.55 3.67
N ALA A 201 7.15 16.48 3.55
CA ALA A 201 5.78 16.30 4.01
C ALA A 201 4.80 16.69 2.91
N ILE A 202 3.80 15.85 2.67
CA ILE A 202 2.73 16.10 1.73
C ILE A 202 1.41 15.91 2.48
N GLY A 203 0.60 16.96 2.52
CA GLY A 203 -0.73 16.93 3.11
C GLY A 203 -1.74 17.48 2.12
N GLY A 204 -3.01 17.12 2.28
CA GLY A 204 -4.03 17.71 1.42
C GLY A 204 -5.43 17.27 1.73
N LYS A 205 -6.36 17.73 0.91
CA LYS A 205 -7.73 17.24 0.85
C LYS A 205 -8.09 16.97 -0.59
N THR A 206 -8.78 15.88 -0.87
CA THR A 206 -9.20 15.52 -2.22
C THR A 206 -10.57 14.84 -2.21
N LYS A 207 -11.33 14.98 -3.31
CA LYS A 207 -12.50 14.17 -3.65
C LYS A 207 -12.14 13.23 -4.81
N PRO A 208 -11.48 12.09 -4.54
CA PRO A 208 -10.78 11.33 -5.59
C PRO A 208 -11.72 10.55 -6.51
N PHE A 209 -12.94 10.25 -6.06
CA PHE A 209 -13.88 9.39 -6.77
C PHE A 209 -15.06 10.13 -7.40
N LEU A 210 -15.26 11.42 -7.14
CA LEU A 210 -16.25 12.20 -7.89
C LEU A 210 -15.74 12.48 -9.32
N THR A 211 -16.69 12.59 -10.24
CA THR A 211 -16.42 13.07 -11.61
C THR A 211 -15.81 14.47 -11.61
N SER A 212 -16.20 15.32 -10.66
CA SER A 212 -15.47 16.55 -10.35
C SER A 212 -14.39 16.28 -9.32
N ARG A 213 -13.12 16.33 -9.72
CA ARG A 213 -11.99 16.16 -8.79
C ARG A 213 -11.59 17.52 -8.27
N ASP A 214 -11.77 17.72 -6.98
CA ASP A 214 -11.28 18.88 -6.25
C ASP A 214 -10.21 18.41 -5.29
N THR A 215 -8.99 18.91 -5.48
CA THR A 215 -7.79 18.50 -4.75
C THR A 215 -6.98 19.73 -4.35
N SER A 216 -6.74 19.89 -3.05
CA SER A 216 -5.75 20.82 -2.51
C SER A 216 -4.60 20.02 -1.92
N LEU A 217 -3.38 20.26 -2.37
CA LEU A 217 -2.15 19.66 -1.87
C LEU A 217 -1.22 20.75 -1.33
N ILE A 218 -0.57 20.44 -0.22
CA ILE A 218 0.52 21.22 0.37
C ILE A 218 1.72 20.28 0.36
N ILE A 219 2.78 20.71 -0.31
CA ILE A 219 4.06 19.98 -0.38
C ILE A 219 5.10 20.86 0.31
N ASP A 220 5.63 20.37 1.42
CA ASP A 220 6.71 21.00 2.18
C ASP A 220 7.97 20.15 2.05
N MET A 221 9.04 20.76 1.57
CA MET A 221 10.34 20.11 1.44
C MET A 221 11.40 21.10 1.87
N LYS A 222 12.36 20.63 2.67
CA LYS A 222 13.41 21.49 3.22
C LYS A 222 14.79 20.96 2.89
N ASN A 223 15.71 21.87 2.65
CA ASN A 223 17.13 21.62 2.52
C ASN A 223 17.46 20.66 1.35
N ILE A 224 16.72 20.69 0.25
CA ILE A 224 16.97 19.84 -0.91
C ILE A 224 18.35 20.18 -1.49
N ASP A 225 19.23 19.19 -1.61
CA ASP A 225 20.52 19.31 -2.31
C ASP A 225 20.29 19.34 -3.83
N VAL A 226 20.21 20.54 -4.40
CA VAL A 226 19.88 20.72 -5.83
C VAL A 226 20.91 20.04 -6.75
N PRO A 227 22.24 20.20 -6.57
CA PRO A 227 23.25 19.45 -7.33
C PRO A 227 23.00 17.95 -7.43
N TYR A 228 22.52 17.32 -6.35
CA TYR A 228 22.23 15.89 -6.31
C TYR A 228 21.19 15.45 -7.35
N TYR A 229 20.21 16.30 -7.62
CA TYR A 229 19.10 15.98 -8.54
C TYR A 229 19.33 16.47 -9.98
N LEU A 230 20.39 17.25 -10.25
CA LEU A 230 20.65 17.79 -11.59
C LEU A 230 20.88 16.72 -12.66
N GLN A 231 21.30 15.51 -12.29
CA GLN A 231 21.42 14.38 -13.20
C GLN A 231 20.09 13.98 -13.88
N TYR A 232 18.96 14.37 -13.30
CA TYR A 232 17.62 14.11 -13.84
C TYR A 232 17.10 15.26 -14.69
N VAL A 233 17.84 16.36 -14.80
CA VAL A 233 17.46 17.51 -15.62
C VAL A 233 17.91 17.24 -17.06
N PRO A 234 17.02 17.30 -18.06
CA PRO A 234 17.34 16.96 -19.45
C PRO A 234 18.17 18.04 -20.18
N VAL A 235 18.83 18.94 -19.45
CA VAL A 235 19.54 20.11 -20.00
C VAL A 235 21.03 19.99 -19.69
N LYS A 236 21.86 20.11 -20.73
CA LYS A 236 23.32 20.20 -20.57
C LYS A 236 23.68 21.59 -20.06
N MET A 237 24.31 21.64 -18.90
CA MET A 237 24.77 22.89 -18.28
C MET A 237 26.21 23.18 -18.72
N ASN A 238 26.51 24.44 -19.05
CA ASN A 238 27.87 24.89 -19.40
C ASN A 238 28.72 25.23 -18.15
N PHE A 239 28.22 24.89 -16.96
CA PHE A 239 28.89 25.11 -15.68
C PHE A 239 28.59 23.95 -14.74
N LYS A 240 29.41 23.79 -13.70
CA LYS A 240 29.19 22.81 -12.64
C LYS A 240 28.61 23.52 -11.42
N LEU A 241 27.37 23.21 -11.06
CA LEU A 241 26.78 23.67 -9.81
C LEU A 241 27.39 22.85 -8.66
N THR A 242 28.24 23.46 -7.84
CA THR A 242 28.94 22.78 -6.73
C THR A 242 28.15 22.76 -5.44
N GLY A 243 27.17 23.67 -5.28
CA GLY A 243 26.33 23.74 -4.09
C GLY A 243 25.12 24.63 -4.33
N ALA A 244 23.94 24.13 -3.96
CA ALA A 244 22.72 24.90 -3.85
C ALA A 244 21.72 24.12 -2.98
N ARG A 245 21.00 24.84 -2.10
CA ARG A 245 19.95 24.28 -1.26
C ARG A 245 18.63 24.93 -1.61
N LEU A 246 17.57 24.14 -1.64
CA LEU A 246 16.23 24.61 -1.96
C LEU A 246 15.26 24.22 -0.83
N ASP A 247 14.53 25.23 -0.35
CA ASP A 247 13.35 25.07 0.49
C ASP A 247 12.11 25.36 -0.35
N THR A 248 11.07 24.55 -0.19
CA THR A 248 9.80 24.73 -0.91
C THR A 248 8.61 24.55 0.00
N ASN A 249 7.62 25.41 -0.21
CA ASN A 249 6.29 25.27 0.36
C ASN A 249 5.29 25.54 -0.77
N ILE A 250 4.81 24.47 -1.40
CA ILE A 250 3.99 24.52 -2.62
C ILE A 250 2.55 24.25 -2.24
N HIS A 251 1.68 25.23 -2.50
CA HIS A 251 0.24 25.10 -2.40
C HIS A 251 -0.35 24.89 -3.78
N MET A 252 -0.86 23.70 -4.06
CA MET A 252 -1.47 23.34 -5.34
C MET A 252 -2.97 23.12 -5.16
N ASN A 253 -3.79 23.81 -5.96
CA ASN A 253 -5.22 23.59 -6.05
C ASN A 253 -5.55 23.12 -7.46
N PHE A 254 -6.17 21.95 -7.56
CA PHE A 254 -6.58 21.34 -8.82
C PHE A 254 -8.09 21.10 -8.80
N ILE A 255 -8.77 21.64 -9.81
CA ILE A 255 -10.21 21.46 -10.02
C ILE A 255 -10.41 20.91 -11.43
N MET A 256 -11.00 19.73 -11.52
CA MET A 256 -11.45 19.13 -12.77
C MET A 256 -12.98 19.19 -12.81
N PRO A 257 -13.59 20.03 -13.66
CA PRO A 257 -15.04 20.08 -13.84
C PRO A 257 -15.55 18.81 -14.54
N ARG A 258 -16.84 18.50 -14.36
CA ARG A 258 -17.48 17.28 -14.91
C ARG A 258 -17.41 17.11 -16.43
N GLU A 259 -17.24 18.21 -17.19
CA GLU A 259 -17.43 18.24 -18.65
C GLU A 259 -16.15 18.25 -19.48
N LYS A 260 -14.97 18.06 -18.88
CA LYS A 260 -13.72 17.93 -19.64
C LYS A 260 -13.01 16.64 -19.24
N SER A 261 -12.97 15.69 -20.17
CA SER A 261 -11.98 14.60 -20.11
C SER A 261 -10.57 15.19 -20.10
N PRO A 262 -9.59 14.51 -19.48
CA PRO A 262 -8.19 14.90 -19.58
C PRO A 262 -7.68 14.81 -21.02
#